data_AF-A0A9E1VDV0-F1
#
_entry.id   AF-A0A9E1VDV0-F1
#
_cell.length_a   1.000
_cell.length_b   1.000
_cell.length_c   1.000
_cell.angle_alpha   90.00
_cell.angle_beta   90.00
_cell.angle_gamma   90.00
#
_symmetry.space_group_name_H-M   'P 1'
#
loop_
_entity.id
_entity.type
_entity.pdbx_description
1 polymer ?
#
loop_
_entity_poly.entity_id
_entity_poly.type
_entity_poly.pdbx_seq_one_letter_code
_entity_poly.pdbx_strand_id
1 'polypeptide(L)'
;ACNYDEVADLDDGSCTYVDPTPIPSSCEGGSAPACGLFFSGYAEGSSNNKFLEIYNPTDADIDLSGFAYPSVSNAPSTPGVHEYWNAFDEGAVVAAGDVYVIAHGSADPAILAEADEFHTYLSNGDDGYALVEGDESSYVIVDMIGTWDADPGSGWEVAGVANGTKDHSLIRKSDVNSGNGGDWSASAGTDVDDSEWIVLDQNDWTGLGVHDFTGSCGDAPEVTEAVVYDCDGNCLSDSDGDGVCNELEIAGCMDYTACNYCADATDDYGCEWSSCGGCTDPLACNYFGATFDDGSCWYENDDCHYCGQFEGDPDSLCEFDLNLNGICDCNEVLGCTYVFSCNYDPSANIDDGSCEIDSCACPGDLNDDGEVDVSDLLDFFQLWGNVCE
;
A
#
# COMPACT_ATOMS: atom_id res chain seq x y z
N ALA A 1 -45.44 6.57 11.73
CA ALA A 1 -45.84 5.98 10.45
C ALA A 1 -45.95 7.12 9.44
N CYS A 2 -45.41 6.93 8.26
CA CYS A 2 -45.37 7.93 7.18
C CYS A 2 -46.74 8.18 6.54
N ASN A 3 -47.68 7.26 6.75
CA ASN A 3 -49.08 7.38 6.36
C ASN A 3 -50.02 7.57 7.57
N TYR A 4 -49.56 8.26 8.62
CA TYR A 4 -50.40 8.53 9.79
C TYR A 4 -51.67 9.31 9.40
N ASP A 5 -52.81 8.80 9.84
CA ASP A 5 -54.13 9.42 9.67
C ASP A 5 -54.73 9.79 11.04
N GLU A 6 -54.92 11.09 11.28
CA GLU A 6 -55.46 11.60 12.54
C GLU A 6 -56.94 11.24 12.80
N VAL A 7 -57.69 10.83 11.76
CA VAL A 7 -59.10 10.44 11.90
C VAL A 7 -59.30 8.92 12.03
N ALA A 8 -58.23 8.13 11.92
CA ALA A 8 -58.29 6.69 12.11
C ALA A 8 -58.56 6.35 13.59
N ASP A 9 -59.60 5.54 13.83
CA ASP A 9 -59.98 5.05 15.16
C ASP A 9 -59.62 3.56 15.38
N LEU A 10 -59.11 2.89 14.34
CA LEU A 10 -58.67 1.51 14.34
C LEU A 10 -57.40 1.36 13.48
N ASP A 11 -56.45 0.57 13.97
CA ASP A 11 -55.25 0.16 13.22
C ASP A 11 -55.58 -1.05 12.34
N ASP A 12 -55.43 -0.90 11.02
CA ASP A 12 -55.65 -1.95 10.02
C ASP A 12 -54.36 -2.65 9.57
N GLY A 13 -53.23 -2.30 10.20
CA GLY A 13 -51.91 -2.84 9.89
C GLY A 13 -51.27 -2.25 8.63
N SER A 14 -51.84 -1.18 8.05
CA SER A 14 -51.30 -0.55 6.83
C SER A 14 -50.21 0.49 7.09
N CYS A 15 -49.78 0.70 8.33
CA CYS A 15 -48.76 1.69 8.68
C CYS A 15 -47.44 1.45 7.93
N THR A 16 -46.95 2.49 7.26
CA THR A 16 -45.63 2.52 6.63
C THR A 16 -44.65 3.25 7.53
N TYR A 17 -43.40 2.80 7.55
CA TYR A 17 -42.30 3.42 8.28
C TYR A 17 -41.14 3.63 7.31
N VAL A 18 -40.23 4.53 7.66
CA VAL A 18 -38.95 4.64 6.97
C VAL A 18 -38.11 3.42 7.32
N ASP A 19 -37.52 2.81 6.30
CA ASP A 19 -36.61 1.68 6.49
C ASP A 19 -35.26 2.21 7.04
N PRO A 20 -34.64 1.52 8.00
CA PRO A 20 -33.29 1.84 8.46
C PRO A 20 -32.30 1.85 7.29
N THR A 21 -31.38 2.82 7.29
CA THR A 21 -30.32 2.94 6.28
C THR A 21 -29.02 2.36 6.85
N PRO A 22 -28.31 1.50 6.09
CA PRO A 22 -26.95 1.08 6.43
C PRO A 22 -26.03 2.29 6.60
N ILE A 23 -25.35 2.38 7.74
CA ILE A 23 -24.33 3.41 7.98
C ILE A 23 -23.00 2.95 7.36
N PRO A 24 -22.38 3.75 6.48
CA PRO A 24 -21.10 3.42 5.89
C PRO A 24 -19.98 3.42 6.95
N SER A 25 -19.02 2.51 6.80
CA SER A 25 -17.76 2.55 7.56
C SER A 25 -16.84 3.67 7.02
N SER A 26 -16.11 4.34 7.91
CA SER A 26 -15.23 5.48 7.60
C SER A 26 -14.13 5.17 6.57
N CYS A 27 -13.68 6.18 5.80
CA CYS A 27 -12.49 6.10 4.93
C CYS A 27 -11.16 6.12 5.72
N GLU A 28 -11.03 5.44 6.87
CA GLU A 28 -9.72 5.39 7.53
C GLU A 28 -8.70 4.81 6.55
N GLY A 29 -7.83 5.71 6.05
CA GLY A 29 -6.71 5.41 5.17
C GLY A 29 -5.81 4.40 5.85
N GLY A 30 -5.47 3.37 5.07
CA GLY A 30 -5.33 2.04 5.62
C GLY A 30 -6.66 1.32 5.43
N SER A 31 -7.07 1.19 4.16
CA SER A 31 -7.73 -0.03 3.67
C SER A 31 -7.36 -1.12 4.65
N ALA A 32 -8.29 -1.59 5.49
CA ALA A 32 -8.06 -2.91 6.02
C ALA A 32 -7.75 -3.74 4.76
N PRO A 33 -6.98 -4.81 4.79
CA PRO A 33 -7.60 -5.87 4.06
C PRO A 33 -8.95 -6.07 4.76
N ALA A 34 -10.01 -5.44 4.21
CA ALA A 34 -11.25 -6.13 4.03
C ALA A 34 -10.79 -7.43 3.41
N CYS A 35 -10.66 -8.44 4.27
CA CYS A 35 -10.02 -9.69 3.94
C CYS A 35 -10.48 -10.13 2.56
N GLY A 36 -9.54 -10.24 1.64
CA GLY A 36 -9.79 -10.65 0.27
C GLY A 36 -9.34 -12.09 0.08
N LEU A 37 -9.77 -12.71 -1.01
CA LEU A 37 -9.18 -13.96 -1.43
C LEU A 37 -7.66 -13.79 -1.61
N PHE A 38 -6.88 -14.81 -1.27
CA PHE A 38 -5.44 -14.81 -1.53
C PHE A 38 -4.94 -16.24 -1.74
N PHE A 39 -3.78 -16.39 -2.37
CA PHE A 39 -3.15 -17.69 -2.50
C PHE A 39 -2.63 -18.17 -1.15
N SER A 40 -3.24 -19.21 -0.61
CA SER A 40 -2.78 -19.88 0.61
C SER A 40 -1.77 -20.99 0.34
N GLY A 41 -1.72 -21.49 -0.90
CA GLY A 41 -0.82 -22.57 -1.27
C GLY A 41 -0.46 -22.60 -2.75
N TYR A 42 0.73 -23.14 -3.02
CA TYR A 42 1.26 -23.36 -4.36
C TYR A 42 2.12 -24.62 -4.36
N ALA A 43 2.11 -25.37 -5.46
CA ALA A 43 3.04 -26.48 -5.61
C ALA A 43 3.56 -26.66 -7.04
N GLU A 44 4.87 -26.87 -7.13
CA GLU A 44 5.56 -27.41 -8.29
C GLU A 44 6.31 -28.67 -7.84
N GLY A 45 5.62 -29.80 -7.80
CA GLY A 45 6.22 -31.07 -7.44
C GLY A 45 6.62 -31.91 -8.64
N SER A 46 6.95 -33.16 -8.35
CA SER A 46 7.40 -34.09 -9.39
C SER A 46 6.28 -34.40 -10.39
N SER A 47 6.65 -34.47 -11.67
CA SER A 47 5.72 -34.75 -12.77
C SER A 47 4.57 -33.74 -12.85
N ASN A 48 3.34 -34.17 -12.56
CA ASN A 48 2.12 -33.34 -12.65
C ASN A 48 1.58 -32.99 -11.28
N ASN A 49 2.36 -33.15 -10.22
CA ASN A 49 1.91 -32.85 -8.87
C ASN A 49 1.98 -31.34 -8.64
N LYS A 50 0.94 -30.64 -9.10
CA LYS A 50 0.88 -29.17 -9.14
C LYS A 50 -0.49 -28.70 -8.71
N PHE A 51 -0.52 -27.62 -7.94
CA PHE A 51 -1.76 -26.94 -7.57
C PHE A 51 -1.53 -25.45 -7.26
N LEU A 52 -2.62 -24.69 -7.33
CA LEU A 52 -2.81 -23.40 -6.69
C LEU A 52 -3.94 -23.56 -5.68
N GLU A 53 -3.80 -22.98 -4.50
CA GLU A 53 -4.82 -22.98 -3.46
C GLU A 53 -5.12 -21.54 -3.07
N ILE A 54 -6.40 -21.19 -3.05
CA ILE A 54 -6.89 -19.85 -2.74
C ILE A 54 -7.73 -19.95 -1.48
N TYR A 55 -7.45 -19.12 -0.48
CA TYR A 55 -8.19 -19.09 0.78
C TYR A 55 -9.15 -17.90 0.83
N ASN A 56 -10.33 -18.15 1.40
CA ASN A 56 -11.28 -17.13 1.78
C ASN A 56 -11.19 -16.85 3.29
N PRO A 57 -10.45 -15.81 3.71
CA PRO A 57 -10.34 -15.44 5.12
C PRO A 57 -11.62 -14.84 5.72
N THR A 58 -12.62 -14.48 4.91
CA THR A 58 -13.83 -13.78 5.38
C THR A 58 -14.84 -14.68 6.10
N ASP A 59 -15.88 -14.07 6.66
CA ASP A 59 -17.01 -14.72 7.30
C ASP A 59 -18.19 -14.99 6.34
N ALA A 60 -18.03 -14.72 5.05
CA ALA A 60 -19.04 -14.91 4.01
C ALA A 60 -18.51 -15.73 2.83
N ASP A 61 -19.41 -16.42 2.12
CA ASP A 61 -19.06 -17.12 0.90
C ASP A 61 -18.72 -16.10 -0.21
N ILE A 62 -17.64 -16.35 -0.96
CA ILE A 62 -17.22 -15.49 -2.09
C ILE A 62 -17.48 -16.21 -3.41
N ASP A 63 -18.24 -15.57 -4.29
CA ASP A 63 -18.50 -16.01 -5.66
C ASP A 63 -17.34 -15.62 -6.59
N LEU A 64 -16.80 -16.58 -7.34
CA LEU A 64 -15.62 -16.40 -8.19
C LEU A 64 -15.94 -15.95 -9.63
N SER A 65 -17.20 -15.66 -9.96
CA SER A 65 -17.59 -15.24 -11.33
C SER A 65 -16.99 -13.90 -11.76
N GLY A 66 -16.56 -13.07 -10.82
CA GLY A 66 -15.80 -11.83 -11.05
C GLY A 66 -14.29 -11.98 -10.91
N PHE A 67 -13.77 -13.21 -10.77
CA PHE A 67 -12.35 -13.46 -10.54
C PHE A 67 -11.74 -14.29 -11.66
N ALA A 68 -10.42 -14.22 -11.76
CA ALA A 68 -9.62 -15.03 -12.67
C ALA A 68 -8.22 -15.27 -12.10
N TYR A 69 -7.50 -16.21 -12.70
CA TYR A 69 -6.12 -16.52 -12.35
C TYR A 69 -5.16 -16.42 -13.55
N PRO A 70 -4.99 -15.23 -14.17
CA PRO A 70 -4.16 -15.05 -15.35
C PRO A 70 -2.69 -15.36 -15.10
N SER A 71 -2.00 -15.77 -16.15
CA SER A 71 -0.61 -16.22 -16.06
C SER A 71 0.28 -15.79 -17.23
N VAL A 72 1.58 -15.85 -16.96
CA VAL A 72 2.68 -15.75 -17.94
C VAL A 72 3.41 -17.08 -17.95
N SER A 73 3.81 -17.56 -19.13
CA SER A 73 4.61 -18.78 -19.20
C SER A 73 6.10 -18.48 -19.42
N ASN A 74 6.93 -18.86 -18.46
CA ASN A 74 8.37 -18.60 -18.41
C ASN A 74 8.64 -17.08 -18.56
N ALA A 75 9.29 -16.67 -19.66
CA ALA A 75 9.56 -15.27 -19.96
C ALA A 75 8.35 -14.56 -20.59
N PRO A 76 7.88 -13.43 -20.02
CA PRO A 76 6.78 -12.67 -20.59
C PRO A 76 7.12 -12.15 -22.00
N SER A 77 6.21 -12.35 -22.94
CA SER A 77 6.32 -11.72 -24.27
C SER A 77 6.29 -10.19 -24.21
N THR A 78 5.63 -9.63 -23.19
CA THR A 78 5.60 -8.20 -22.89
C THR A 78 5.61 -8.02 -21.38
N PRO A 79 6.67 -7.44 -20.79
CA PRO A 79 6.75 -7.19 -19.36
C PRO A 79 5.53 -6.44 -18.82
N GLY A 80 5.02 -6.90 -17.68
CA GLY A 80 3.86 -6.35 -16.99
C GLY A 80 2.50 -6.80 -17.56
N VAL A 81 2.48 -7.68 -18.57
CA VAL A 81 1.25 -8.12 -19.25
C VAL A 81 1.12 -9.63 -19.17
N HIS A 82 -0.04 -10.10 -18.71
CA HIS A 82 -0.39 -11.51 -18.72
C HIS A 82 -0.49 -12.07 -20.16
N GLU A 83 -0.21 -13.35 -20.34
CA GLU A 83 -0.29 -14.02 -21.66
C GLU A 83 -1.54 -14.88 -21.81
N TYR A 84 -2.02 -15.43 -20.70
CA TYR A 84 -3.15 -16.34 -20.66
C TYR A 84 -4.15 -15.87 -19.61
N TRP A 85 -5.39 -15.68 -20.04
CA TRP A 85 -6.52 -15.46 -19.15
C TRP A 85 -7.16 -16.80 -18.77
N ASN A 86 -7.10 -17.14 -17.49
CA ASN A 86 -7.67 -18.38 -16.96
C ASN A 86 -8.84 -18.03 -16.03
N ALA A 87 -10.05 -18.49 -16.36
CA ALA A 87 -11.25 -18.26 -15.58
C ALA A 87 -11.56 -19.46 -14.68
N PHE A 88 -12.22 -19.20 -13.55
CA PHE A 88 -12.78 -20.25 -12.70
C PHE A 88 -13.98 -20.94 -13.37
N ASP A 89 -14.28 -22.17 -12.96
CA ASP A 89 -15.46 -22.90 -13.37
C ASP A 89 -16.77 -22.13 -13.06
N GLU A 90 -17.79 -22.32 -13.91
CA GLU A 90 -19.07 -21.61 -13.77
C GLU A 90 -19.75 -21.97 -12.43
N GLY A 91 -19.99 -20.95 -11.60
CA GLY A 91 -20.60 -21.11 -10.28
C GLY A 91 -19.62 -21.53 -9.18
N ALA A 92 -18.31 -21.39 -9.42
CA ALA A 92 -17.29 -21.58 -8.39
C ALA A 92 -17.49 -20.57 -7.24
N VAL A 93 -17.40 -21.10 -6.01
CA VAL A 93 -17.60 -20.35 -4.76
C VAL A 93 -16.58 -20.87 -3.75
N VAL A 94 -15.97 -19.96 -2.99
CA VAL A 94 -15.14 -20.31 -1.84
C VAL A 94 -15.92 -19.99 -0.58
N ALA A 95 -16.27 -21.00 0.21
CA ALA A 95 -17.01 -20.80 1.45
C ALA A 95 -16.20 -19.99 2.47
N ALA A 96 -16.88 -19.34 3.42
CA ALA A 96 -16.24 -18.62 4.50
C ALA A 96 -15.23 -19.49 5.27
N GLY A 97 -13.96 -19.06 5.37
CA GLY A 97 -12.90 -19.80 6.03
C GLY A 97 -12.50 -21.10 5.33
N ASP A 98 -12.83 -21.27 4.06
CA ASP A 98 -12.51 -22.45 3.24
C ASP A 98 -11.51 -22.10 2.13
N VAL A 99 -11.02 -23.13 1.42
CA VAL A 99 -10.11 -22.99 0.29
C VAL A 99 -10.74 -23.44 -1.03
N TYR A 100 -10.18 -22.98 -2.14
CA TYR A 100 -10.46 -23.45 -3.49
C TYR A 100 -9.17 -23.91 -4.17
N VAL A 101 -9.11 -25.17 -4.60
CA VAL A 101 -7.91 -25.80 -5.12
C VAL A 101 -8.02 -26.03 -6.63
N ILE A 102 -7.12 -25.41 -7.38
CA ILE A 102 -6.92 -25.65 -8.81
C ILE A 102 -5.76 -26.62 -8.97
N ALA A 103 -6.01 -27.83 -9.46
CA ALA A 103 -4.99 -28.87 -9.57
C ALA A 103 -4.76 -29.34 -11.01
N HIS A 104 -3.60 -29.94 -11.28
CA HIS A 104 -3.44 -30.69 -12.52
C HIS A 104 -4.26 -31.98 -12.46
N GLY A 105 -5.09 -32.26 -13.48
CA GLY A 105 -5.98 -33.45 -13.54
C GLY A 105 -5.30 -34.82 -13.64
N SER A 106 -4.00 -34.91 -13.33
CA SER A 106 -3.21 -36.14 -13.27
C SER A 106 -2.14 -36.05 -12.17
N ALA A 107 -2.38 -35.18 -11.18
CA ALA A 107 -1.57 -35.06 -9.98
C ALA A 107 -1.70 -36.29 -9.07
N ASP A 108 -0.91 -36.30 -8.00
CA ASP A 108 -1.01 -37.27 -6.93
C ASP A 108 -2.46 -37.40 -6.42
N PRO A 109 -2.96 -38.61 -6.10
CA PRO A 109 -4.31 -38.80 -5.58
C PRO A 109 -4.65 -37.97 -4.34
N ALA A 110 -3.65 -37.59 -3.52
CA ALA A 110 -3.87 -36.68 -2.40
C ALA A 110 -4.25 -35.27 -2.86
N ILE A 111 -3.63 -34.77 -3.94
CA ILE A 111 -3.99 -33.47 -4.53
C ILE A 111 -5.37 -33.54 -5.19
N LEU A 112 -5.64 -34.61 -5.93
CA LEU A 112 -6.92 -34.80 -6.61
C LEU A 112 -8.12 -34.94 -5.66
N ALA A 113 -7.87 -35.29 -4.39
CA ALA A 113 -8.93 -35.42 -3.39
C ALA A 113 -9.45 -34.07 -2.91
N GLU A 114 -8.60 -33.04 -2.92
CA GLU A 114 -8.91 -31.68 -2.49
C GLU A 114 -9.20 -30.74 -3.67
N ALA A 115 -9.05 -31.19 -4.91
CA ALA A 115 -9.21 -30.36 -6.11
C ALA A 115 -10.68 -29.99 -6.39
N ASP A 116 -10.96 -28.70 -6.49
CA ASP A 116 -12.24 -28.15 -6.94
C ASP A 116 -12.30 -28.02 -8.47
N GLU A 117 -11.16 -27.67 -9.09
CA GLU A 117 -11.03 -27.48 -10.53
C GLU A 117 -9.75 -28.13 -11.08
N PHE A 118 -9.80 -28.51 -12.36
CA PHE A 118 -8.62 -29.01 -13.06
C PHE A 118 -8.08 -28.03 -14.11
N HIS A 119 -6.80 -27.67 -13.97
CA HIS A 119 -6.06 -26.87 -14.93
C HIS A 119 -4.81 -27.60 -15.43
N THR A 120 -4.62 -27.69 -16.74
CA THR A 120 -3.53 -28.50 -17.33
C THR A 120 -2.19 -27.78 -17.32
N TYR A 121 -2.17 -26.48 -17.57
CA TYR A 121 -0.94 -25.71 -17.74
C TYR A 121 -0.64 -24.96 -16.46
N LEU A 122 -0.26 -25.67 -15.40
CA LEU A 122 0.19 -25.07 -14.14
C LEU A 122 1.70 -24.85 -14.14
N SER A 123 2.15 -23.91 -13.31
CA SER A 123 3.53 -23.42 -13.25
C SER A 123 4.57 -24.54 -13.24
N ASN A 124 5.67 -24.41 -14.00
CA ASN A 124 6.88 -25.24 -13.90
C ASN A 124 8.03 -24.57 -13.15
N GLY A 125 7.68 -23.61 -12.29
CA GLY A 125 8.58 -22.95 -11.34
C GLY A 125 8.83 -21.49 -11.70
N ASP A 126 8.93 -21.18 -12.98
CA ASP A 126 9.24 -19.84 -13.52
C ASP A 126 8.03 -19.12 -14.12
N ASP A 127 6.84 -19.71 -14.07
CA ASP A 127 5.60 -19.09 -14.54
C ASP A 127 4.95 -18.24 -13.44
N GLY A 128 4.62 -16.98 -13.77
CA GLY A 128 3.93 -16.06 -12.87
C GLY A 128 2.40 -16.21 -12.94
N TYR A 129 1.75 -16.26 -11.79
CA TYR A 129 0.28 -16.30 -11.64
C TYR A 129 -0.21 -15.15 -10.78
N ALA A 130 -1.28 -14.50 -11.21
CA ALA A 130 -2.01 -13.56 -10.36
C ALA A 130 -3.40 -14.11 -10.07
N LEU A 131 -3.96 -13.77 -8.91
CA LEU A 131 -5.39 -13.75 -8.66
C LEU A 131 -5.87 -12.33 -8.94
N VAL A 132 -6.90 -12.18 -9.76
CA VAL A 132 -7.42 -10.86 -10.14
C VAL A 132 -8.92 -10.79 -9.96
N GLU A 133 -9.41 -9.59 -9.66
CA GLU A 133 -10.83 -9.24 -9.63
C GLU A 133 -11.15 -8.34 -10.83
N GLY A 134 -12.17 -8.70 -11.61
CA GLY A 134 -12.58 -8.03 -12.84
C GLY A 134 -12.60 -8.95 -14.05
N ASP A 135 -12.44 -8.37 -15.24
CA ASP A 135 -12.40 -9.10 -16.51
C ASP A 135 -11.11 -8.80 -17.31
N GLU A 136 -10.88 -9.54 -18.39
CA GLU A 136 -9.66 -9.43 -19.22
C GLU A 136 -9.41 -8.01 -19.75
N SER A 137 -10.44 -7.17 -19.84
CA SER A 137 -10.33 -5.78 -20.30
C SER A 137 -10.07 -4.77 -19.19
N SER A 138 -10.42 -5.10 -17.94
CA SER A 138 -10.24 -4.25 -16.76
C SER A 138 -10.28 -5.10 -15.50
N TYR A 139 -9.16 -5.17 -14.79
CA TYR A 139 -9.02 -5.95 -13.55
C TYR A 139 -8.06 -5.30 -12.57
N VAL A 140 -8.14 -5.72 -11.31
CA VAL A 140 -7.20 -5.39 -10.23
C VAL A 140 -6.51 -6.67 -9.78
N ILE A 141 -5.21 -6.61 -9.54
CA ILE A 141 -4.46 -7.74 -8.97
C ILE A 141 -4.75 -7.80 -7.47
N VAL A 142 -5.26 -8.94 -7.03
CA VAL A 142 -5.57 -9.24 -5.64
C VAL A 142 -4.36 -9.88 -4.97
N ASP A 143 -3.74 -10.85 -5.63
CA ASP A 143 -2.57 -11.55 -5.14
C ASP A 143 -1.71 -12.07 -6.30
N MET A 144 -0.44 -12.35 -6.06
CA MET A 144 0.47 -12.80 -7.09
C MET A 144 1.54 -13.77 -6.55
N ILE A 145 1.88 -14.78 -7.35
CA ILE A 145 3.03 -15.66 -7.18
C ILE A 145 3.92 -15.52 -8.41
N GLY A 146 5.15 -15.06 -8.22
CA GLY A 146 6.05 -14.64 -9.30
C GLY A 146 5.75 -13.23 -9.79
N THR A 147 6.21 -12.87 -10.99
CA THR A 147 5.86 -11.58 -11.63
C THR A 147 5.53 -11.77 -13.09
N TRP A 148 4.98 -10.73 -13.72
CA TRP A 148 4.80 -10.66 -15.18
C TRP A 148 5.88 -9.82 -15.87
N ASP A 149 6.87 -9.32 -15.12
CA ASP A 149 7.86 -8.37 -15.64
C ASP A 149 9.11 -9.05 -16.17
N ALA A 150 9.47 -10.20 -15.59
CA ALA A 150 10.71 -10.89 -15.91
C ALA A 150 10.64 -12.40 -15.67
N ASP A 151 11.57 -13.10 -16.31
CA ASP A 151 11.82 -14.53 -16.10
C ASP A 151 12.85 -14.72 -14.97
N PRO A 152 12.55 -15.45 -13.89
CA PRO A 152 13.52 -15.77 -12.84
C PRO A 152 14.53 -16.86 -13.26
N GLY A 153 14.33 -17.47 -14.43
CA GLY A 153 15.21 -18.44 -15.08
C GLY A 153 14.92 -19.90 -14.75
N SER A 154 14.52 -20.24 -13.52
CA SER A 154 14.11 -21.61 -13.18
C SER A 154 13.04 -21.64 -12.10
N GLY A 155 13.11 -20.71 -11.16
CA GLY A 155 12.04 -20.39 -10.24
C GLY A 155 12.41 -19.17 -9.40
N TRP A 156 11.42 -18.56 -8.79
CA TRP A 156 11.59 -17.43 -7.90
C TRP A 156 12.25 -17.87 -6.60
N GLU A 157 13.14 -17.05 -6.07
CA GLU A 157 13.62 -17.20 -4.71
C GLU A 157 12.50 -16.84 -3.73
N VAL A 158 12.33 -17.64 -2.68
CA VAL A 158 11.29 -17.45 -1.66
C VAL A 158 11.89 -17.79 -0.31
N ALA A 159 11.73 -16.91 0.68
CA ALA A 159 12.24 -17.11 2.03
C ALA A 159 13.73 -17.51 2.11
N GLY A 160 14.55 -16.99 1.20
CA GLY A 160 15.99 -17.31 1.08
C GLY A 160 16.30 -18.67 0.46
N VAL A 161 15.30 -19.37 -0.07
CA VAL A 161 15.46 -20.62 -0.83
C VAL A 161 15.52 -20.29 -2.31
N ALA A 162 16.71 -20.43 -2.90
CA ALA A 162 16.92 -20.23 -4.33
C ALA A 162 16.03 -21.16 -5.17
N ASN A 163 15.27 -20.59 -6.12
CA ASN A 163 14.23 -21.30 -6.88
C ASN A 163 13.16 -21.97 -6.00
N GLY A 164 12.74 -21.33 -4.92
CA GLY A 164 11.71 -21.81 -3.99
C GLY A 164 10.34 -22.09 -4.63
N THR A 165 10.03 -21.57 -5.82
CA THR A 165 8.82 -21.97 -6.57
C THR A 165 9.03 -23.22 -7.45
N LYS A 166 10.25 -23.73 -7.61
CA LYS A 166 10.53 -24.92 -8.42
C LYS A 166 10.85 -26.12 -7.54
N ASP A 167 10.30 -27.29 -7.83
CA ASP A 167 10.53 -28.51 -7.08
C ASP A 167 10.21 -28.35 -5.57
N HIS A 168 9.22 -27.52 -5.21
CA HIS A 168 8.80 -27.25 -3.83
C HIS A 168 7.28 -27.04 -3.74
N SER A 169 6.77 -27.04 -2.51
CA SER A 169 5.45 -26.50 -2.20
C SER A 169 5.60 -25.28 -1.31
N LEU A 170 4.70 -24.32 -1.44
CA LEU A 170 4.63 -23.12 -0.64
C LEU A 170 3.32 -23.12 0.13
N ILE A 171 3.37 -22.78 1.41
CA ILE A 171 2.20 -22.48 2.23
C ILE A 171 2.33 -21.03 2.70
N ARG A 172 1.26 -20.26 2.56
CA ARG A 172 1.17 -18.93 3.14
C ARG A 172 1.19 -19.01 4.67
N LYS A 173 1.86 -18.08 5.33
CA LYS A 173 1.86 -18.00 6.80
C LYS A 173 0.47 -17.61 7.33
N SER A 174 0.17 -18.09 8.54
CA SER A 174 -1.17 -17.98 9.14
C SER A 174 -1.57 -16.57 9.58
N ASP A 175 -0.60 -15.66 9.68
CA ASP A 175 -0.77 -14.27 10.08
C ASP A 175 -0.86 -13.31 8.87
N VAL A 176 -0.87 -13.86 7.66
CA VAL A 176 -1.12 -13.09 6.45
C VAL A 176 -2.62 -12.94 6.24
N ASN A 177 -3.09 -11.70 6.16
CA ASN A 177 -4.51 -11.36 6.19
C ASN A 177 -5.08 -10.96 4.82
N SER A 178 -4.25 -10.93 3.78
CA SER A 178 -4.65 -10.62 2.41
C SER A 178 -3.59 -11.01 1.38
N GLY A 179 -3.99 -10.90 0.11
CA GLY A 179 -3.05 -10.97 -1.01
C GLY A 179 -2.10 -9.78 -1.03
N ASN A 180 -1.01 -9.93 -1.78
CA ASN A 180 0.07 -8.95 -1.88
C ASN A 180 -0.18 -7.84 -2.92
N GLY A 181 -1.35 -7.81 -3.57
CA GLY A 181 -1.68 -6.77 -4.56
C GLY A 181 -0.73 -6.69 -5.76
N GLY A 182 0.05 -7.74 -6.03
CA GLY A 182 1.07 -7.78 -7.07
C GLY A 182 2.50 -7.53 -6.58
N ASP A 183 2.71 -7.15 -5.31
CA ASP A 183 4.05 -7.02 -4.73
C ASP A 183 4.61 -8.39 -4.31
N TRP A 184 4.94 -9.19 -5.31
CA TRP A 184 5.54 -10.51 -5.10
C TRP A 184 6.91 -10.42 -4.41
N SER A 185 7.69 -9.36 -4.63
CA SER A 185 9.03 -9.27 -4.05
C SER A 185 8.97 -9.13 -2.53
N ALA A 186 8.08 -8.28 -2.01
CA ALA A 186 7.84 -8.18 -0.56
C ALA A 186 7.26 -9.49 -0.02
N SER A 187 6.33 -10.08 -0.76
CA SER A 187 5.66 -11.33 -0.38
C SER A 187 6.60 -12.53 -0.28
N ALA A 188 7.46 -12.72 -1.29
CA ALA A 188 8.42 -13.80 -1.36
C ALA A 188 9.46 -13.70 -0.24
N GLY A 189 9.85 -12.48 0.13
CA GLY A 189 10.85 -12.19 1.15
C GLY A 189 12.25 -12.68 0.77
N THR A 190 13.24 -12.28 1.57
CA THR A 190 14.64 -12.68 1.41
C THR A 190 15.06 -13.77 2.38
N ASP A 191 14.28 -13.99 3.46
CA ASP A 191 14.50 -15.04 4.44
C ASP A 191 13.18 -15.52 5.08
N VAL A 192 13.30 -16.43 6.04
CA VAL A 192 12.13 -17.03 6.71
C VAL A 192 11.39 -16.08 7.63
N ASP A 193 11.99 -14.96 8.03
CA ASP A 193 11.40 -14.01 8.96
C ASP A 193 10.58 -12.96 8.20
N ASP A 194 11.09 -12.43 7.07
CA ASP A 194 10.41 -11.41 6.26
C ASP A 194 9.43 -11.97 5.21
N SER A 195 9.55 -13.23 4.83
CA SER A 195 8.66 -13.85 3.83
C SER A 195 7.25 -14.09 4.36
N GLU A 196 6.25 -14.00 3.48
CA GLU A 196 4.87 -14.43 3.75
C GLU A 196 4.69 -15.95 3.56
N TRP A 197 5.72 -16.67 3.13
CA TRP A 197 5.65 -18.08 2.73
C TRP A 197 6.55 -18.98 3.56
N ILE A 198 6.09 -20.22 3.72
CA ILE A 198 6.86 -21.34 4.23
C ILE A 198 7.16 -22.25 3.03
N VAL A 199 8.45 -22.42 2.72
CA VAL A 199 8.92 -23.30 1.64
C VAL A 199 9.07 -24.72 2.17
N LEU A 200 8.38 -25.68 1.54
CA LEU A 200 8.41 -27.10 1.87
C LEU A 200 9.09 -27.92 0.78
N ASP A 201 9.63 -29.08 1.18
CA ASP A 201 10.30 -30.01 0.28
C ASP A 201 9.39 -30.48 -0.88
N GLN A 202 10.02 -30.88 -1.99
CA GLN A 202 9.32 -31.42 -3.16
C GLN A 202 8.34 -32.55 -2.78
N ASN A 203 7.09 -32.40 -3.19
CA ASN A 203 6.00 -33.33 -2.89
C ASN A 203 5.58 -33.43 -1.42
N ASP A 204 5.86 -32.39 -0.63
CA ASP A 204 5.19 -32.18 0.64
C ASP A 204 3.92 -31.34 0.42
N TRP A 205 2.75 -31.95 0.65
CA TRP A 205 1.43 -31.32 0.51
C TRP A 205 0.83 -30.93 1.85
N THR A 206 1.66 -30.74 2.88
CA THR A 206 1.20 -30.18 4.15
C THR A 206 0.45 -28.87 3.86
N GLY A 207 -0.67 -28.66 4.55
CA GLY A 207 -1.51 -27.47 4.34
C GLY A 207 -2.43 -27.51 3.12
N LEU A 208 -2.38 -28.54 2.26
CA LEU A 208 -3.34 -28.65 1.17
C LEU A 208 -4.76 -28.94 1.68
N GLY A 209 -5.75 -28.23 1.13
CA GLY A 209 -7.17 -28.35 1.44
C GLY A 209 -7.59 -27.59 2.70
N VAL A 210 -6.68 -26.86 3.35
CA VAL A 210 -6.99 -26.07 4.55
C VAL A 210 -5.91 -25.02 4.82
N HIS A 211 -6.33 -23.80 5.12
CA HIS A 211 -5.41 -22.76 5.58
C HIS A 211 -5.61 -22.48 7.08
N ASP A 212 -4.52 -22.53 7.86
CA ASP A 212 -4.55 -22.10 9.26
C ASP A 212 -4.51 -20.57 9.27
N PHE A 213 -5.60 -19.93 9.66
CA PHE A 213 -5.71 -18.47 9.70
C PHE A 213 -5.82 -17.98 11.14
N THR A 214 -4.84 -17.18 11.54
CA THR A 214 -4.74 -16.57 12.88
C THR A 214 -5.06 -15.08 12.88
N GLY A 215 -5.21 -14.50 11.69
CA GLY A 215 -5.66 -13.13 11.51
C GLY A 215 -7.13 -12.93 11.90
N SER A 216 -7.53 -11.67 11.92
CA SER A 216 -8.94 -11.29 11.97
C SER A 216 -9.18 -10.39 10.79
N CYS A 217 -10.03 -10.84 9.91
CA CYS A 217 -10.86 -9.95 9.12
C CYS A 217 -11.74 -9.28 10.16
N GLY A 218 -11.66 -7.97 10.32
CA GLY A 218 -12.65 -7.28 11.15
C GLY A 218 -14.02 -7.83 10.76
N ASP A 219 -14.90 -8.06 11.74
CA ASP A 219 -16.28 -8.48 11.46
C ASP A 219 -16.77 -7.68 10.24
N ALA A 220 -17.34 -8.32 9.21
CA ALA A 220 -18.02 -7.58 8.15
C ALA A 220 -18.82 -6.49 8.84
N PRO A 221 -18.58 -5.19 8.55
CA PRO A 221 -18.93 -4.10 9.45
C PRO A 221 -20.34 -4.36 9.93
N GLU A 222 -20.51 -4.62 11.23
CA GLU A 222 -21.82 -4.90 11.80
C GLU A 222 -22.69 -3.79 11.25
N VAL A 223 -23.64 -4.12 10.35
CA VAL A 223 -24.33 -3.11 9.56
C VAL A 223 -25.14 -2.32 10.56
N THR A 224 -24.56 -1.22 11.04
CA THR A 224 -25.24 -0.34 11.96
C THR A 224 -26.28 0.34 11.10
N GLU A 225 -27.53 -0.09 11.21
CA GLU A 225 -28.62 0.54 10.50
C GLU A 225 -29.24 1.62 11.40
N ALA A 226 -29.44 2.82 10.85
CA ALA A 226 -30.10 3.91 11.54
C ALA A 226 -31.17 4.55 10.67
N VAL A 227 -32.22 5.09 11.32
CA VAL A 227 -33.20 5.91 10.62
C VAL A 227 -32.63 7.32 10.49
N VAL A 228 -32.16 7.67 9.30
CA VAL A 228 -31.49 8.94 8.99
C VAL A 228 -32.32 9.88 8.12
N TYR A 229 -33.41 9.38 7.53
CA TYR A 229 -34.37 10.18 6.72
C TYR A 229 -35.73 10.31 7.40
N ASP A 230 -36.42 11.41 7.10
CA ASP A 230 -37.85 11.58 7.38
C ASP A 230 -38.73 10.89 6.31
N CYS A 231 -40.05 10.94 6.51
CA CYS A 231 -41.01 10.31 5.61
C CYS A 231 -41.12 10.95 4.22
N ASP A 232 -40.60 12.16 4.04
CA ASP A 232 -40.55 12.87 2.76
C ASP A 232 -39.18 12.66 2.07
N GLY A 233 -38.29 11.86 2.67
CA GLY A 233 -36.94 11.58 2.18
C GLY A 233 -35.92 12.67 2.48
N ASN A 234 -36.23 13.61 3.38
CA ASN A 234 -35.27 14.62 3.79
C ASN A 234 -34.37 14.07 4.89
N CYS A 235 -33.10 14.46 4.85
CA CYS A 235 -32.17 14.11 5.90
C CYS A 235 -32.59 14.69 7.26
N LEU A 236 -32.47 13.88 8.33
CA LEU A 236 -32.76 14.31 9.70
C LEU A 236 -31.66 15.20 10.29
N SER A 237 -30.40 14.99 9.88
CA SER A 237 -29.26 15.78 10.33
C SER A 237 -28.22 15.89 9.20
N ASP A 238 -28.04 17.10 8.70
CA ASP A 238 -27.10 17.46 7.63
C ASP A 238 -26.45 18.79 8.05
N SER A 239 -25.18 18.74 8.45
CA SER A 239 -24.49 19.85 9.12
C SER A 239 -23.85 20.82 8.13
N ASP A 240 -23.37 20.31 7.01
CA ASP A 240 -22.64 21.08 6.00
C ASP A 240 -23.54 21.49 4.81
N GLY A 241 -24.72 20.87 4.69
CA GLY A 241 -25.78 21.20 3.74
C GLY A 241 -25.55 20.63 2.35
N ASP A 242 -24.72 19.60 2.20
CA ASP A 242 -24.37 19.00 0.91
C ASP A 242 -25.42 18.00 0.40
N GLY A 243 -26.36 17.60 1.27
CA GLY A 243 -27.46 16.68 0.99
C GLY A 243 -27.19 15.22 1.39
N VAL A 244 -26.04 14.92 1.97
CA VAL A 244 -25.72 13.67 2.67
C VAL A 244 -26.04 13.87 4.16
N CYS A 245 -26.55 12.82 4.82
CA CYS A 245 -26.77 12.91 6.25
C CYS A 245 -25.47 12.76 7.01
N ASN A 246 -25.30 13.47 8.13
CA ASN A 246 -24.15 13.34 9.02
C ASN A 246 -23.80 11.88 9.34
N GLU A 247 -24.81 11.06 9.65
CA GLU A 247 -24.59 9.64 9.96
C GLU A 247 -24.18 8.82 8.74
N LEU A 248 -24.43 9.31 7.53
CA LEU A 248 -24.00 8.73 6.25
C LEU A 248 -22.72 9.38 5.70
N GLU A 249 -22.17 10.37 6.38
CA GLU A 249 -20.96 11.05 5.93
C GLU A 249 -19.75 10.13 6.07
N ILE A 250 -18.98 10.01 4.99
CA ILE A 250 -17.72 9.28 4.98
C ILE A 250 -16.59 10.31 4.92
N ALA A 251 -15.90 10.50 6.04
CA ALA A 251 -14.78 11.42 6.15
C ALA A 251 -13.55 10.89 5.38
N GLY A 252 -13.05 11.64 4.41
CA GLY A 252 -11.85 11.28 3.64
C GLY A 252 -11.43 12.37 2.65
N CYS A 253 -10.29 12.20 1.97
CA CYS A 253 -9.89 13.15 0.93
C CYS A 253 -10.69 12.89 -0.35
N MET A 254 -11.33 13.93 -0.90
CA MET A 254 -12.10 13.83 -2.15
C MET A 254 -11.27 14.19 -3.40
N ASP A 255 -10.01 14.58 -3.26
CA ASP A 255 -9.12 14.90 -4.38
C ASP A 255 -8.41 13.64 -4.89
N TYR A 256 -8.77 13.19 -6.08
CA TYR A 256 -8.20 12.01 -6.73
C TYR A 256 -6.69 12.09 -7.00
N THR A 257 -6.08 13.27 -6.83
CA THR A 257 -4.63 13.47 -6.97
C THR A 257 -3.86 13.33 -5.66
N ALA A 258 -4.56 13.23 -4.53
CA ALA A 258 -3.96 13.05 -3.22
C ALA A 258 -3.64 11.58 -2.94
N CYS A 259 -2.61 11.35 -2.13
CA CYS A 259 -2.16 10.01 -1.76
C CYS A 259 -3.15 9.30 -0.82
N ASN A 260 -3.91 10.06 -0.03
CA ASN A 260 -4.96 9.54 0.85
C ASN A 260 -6.37 9.69 0.25
N TYR A 261 -6.50 9.77 -1.08
CA TYR A 261 -7.79 9.86 -1.76
C TYR A 261 -8.73 8.70 -1.37
N CYS A 262 -9.98 9.02 -1.04
CA CYS A 262 -11.04 8.06 -0.83
C CYS A 262 -12.19 8.31 -1.82
N ALA A 263 -12.47 7.33 -2.68
CA ALA A 263 -13.53 7.43 -3.68
C ALA A 263 -14.93 7.52 -3.06
N ASP A 264 -15.10 6.96 -1.86
CA ASP A 264 -16.37 6.95 -1.13
C ASP A 264 -16.52 8.17 -0.20
N ALA A 265 -15.50 9.04 -0.08
CA ALA A 265 -15.59 10.19 0.80
C ALA A 265 -16.74 11.12 0.39
N THR A 266 -17.55 11.50 1.38
CA THR A 266 -18.59 12.51 1.26
C THR A 266 -18.35 13.72 2.18
N ASP A 267 -17.36 13.65 3.07
CA ASP A 267 -16.90 14.78 3.89
C ASP A 267 -15.38 14.96 3.75
N ASP A 268 -14.93 16.16 3.37
CA ASP A 268 -13.52 16.44 3.11
C ASP A 268 -12.72 16.54 4.41
N TYR A 269 -12.02 15.45 4.72
CA TYR A 269 -11.21 15.34 5.94
C TYR A 269 -9.72 15.67 5.74
N GLY A 270 -9.38 16.33 4.62
CA GLY A 270 -8.04 16.80 4.33
C GLY A 270 -7.21 15.84 3.50
N CYS A 271 -6.59 16.39 2.46
CA CYS A 271 -5.78 15.68 1.49
C CYS A 271 -4.27 15.83 1.79
N GLU A 272 -3.52 14.76 1.59
CA GLU A 272 -2.05 14.78 1.66
C GLU A 272 -1.43 14.17 0.39
N TRP A 273 -0.27 14.68 0.00
CA TRP A 273 0.41 14.35 -1.25
C TRP A 273 1.83 13.82 -1.03
N SER A 274 2.21 13.58 0.22
CA SER A 274 3.59 13.26 0.59
C SER A 274 3.81 11.77 0.78
N SER A 275 2.81 11.00 1.19
CA SER A 275 2.98 9.57 1.48
C SER A 275 3.24 8.72 0.22
N CYS A 276 2.77 9.17 -0.94
CA CYS A 276 2.99 8.55 -2.25
C CYS A 276 3.90 9.39 -3.18
N GLY A 277 4.53 10.44 -2.61
CA GLY A 277 5.45 11.31 -3.31
C GLY A 277 6.84 10.70 -3.43
N GLY A 278 7.42 10.73 -4.62
CA GLY A 278 8.77 10.25 -4.90
C GLY A 278 9.05 10.21 -6.40
N CYS A 279 10.18 9.63 -6.80
CA CYS A 279 10.46 9.56 -8.22
C CYS A 279 9.52 8.56 -8.95
N THR A 280 8.88 9.04 -10.02
CA THR A 280 7.96 8.23 -10.86
C THR A 280 8.59 7.74 -12.16
N ASP A 281 9.82 8.16 -12.47
CA ASP A 281 10.53 7.77 -13.70
C ASP A 281 11.26 6.43 -13.50
N PRO A 282 10.87 5.34 -14.19
CA PRO A 282 11.52 4.03 -14.06
C PRO A 282 12.99 4.00 -14.47
N LEU A 283 13.50 5.06 -15.13
CA LEU A 283 14.91 5.19 -15.49
C LEU A 283 15.74 5.92 -14.43
N ALA A 284 15.11 6.49 -13.41
CA ALA A 284 15.79 7.12 -12.30
C ALA A 284 16.16 6.10 -11.22
N CYS A 285 17.20 6.40 -10.45
CA CYS A 285 17.79 5.44 -9.54
C CYS A 285 17.09 5.36 -8.18
N ASN A 286 16.25 6.34 -7.84
CA ASN A 286 15.34 6.31 -6.70
C ASN A 286 13.89 6.04 -7.10
N TYR A 287 13.66 5.32 -8.21
CA TYR A 287 12.33 4.84 -8.56
C TYR A 287 11.92 3.72 -7.61
N PHE A 288 10.99 4.02 -6.70
CA PHE A 288 10.43 3.09 -5.70
C PHE A 288 8.90 2.98 -5.80
N GLY A 289 8.35 3.04 -7.02
CA GLY A 289 6.91 2.86 -7.22
C GLY A 289 6.03 4.02 -6.74
N ALA A 290 6.60 5.22 -6.55
CA ALA A 290 5.82 6.42 -6.26
C ALA A 290 4.79 6.70 -7.37
N THR A 291 3.63 7.23 -6.99
CA THR A 291 2.54 7.58 -7.93
C THR A 291 2.46 9.08 -8.21
N PHE A 292 3.20 9.89 -7.44
CA PHE A 292 3.30 11.34 -7.60
C PHE A 292 4.77 11.80 -7.66
N ASP A 293 5.15 12.47 -8.75
CA ASP A 293 6.52 12.99 -8.93
C ASP A 293 6.73 14.26 -8.12
N ASP A 294 7.57 14.17 -7.10
CA ASP A 294 7.97 15.30 -6.25
C ASP A 294 9.23 16.03 -6.73
N GLY A 295 9.79 15.60 -7.88
CA GLY A 295 11.01 16.15 -8.45
C GLY A 295 12.29 15.61 -7.80
N SER A 296 12.20 14.56 -6.98
CA SER A 296 13.36 13.91 -6.36
C SER A 296 14.13 12.97 -7.31
N CYS A 297 13.70 12.78 -8.56
CA CYS A 297 14.35 11.89 -9.52
C CYS A 297 15.82 12.25 -9.78
N TRP A 298 16.71 11.25 -9.67
CA TRP A 298 18.11 11.39 -10.04
C TRP A 298 18.60 10.20 -10.89
N TYR A 299 19.66 10.41 -11.68
CA TYR A 299 20.09 9.50 -12.75
C TYR A 299 21.60 9.21 -12.68
N GLU A 300 22.05 8.13 -13.35
CA GLU A 300 23.43 7.61 -13.39
C GLU A 300 24.56 8.59 -13.80
N ASN A 301 24.25 9.82 -14.18
CA ASN A 301 25.25 10.82 -14.63
C ASN A 301 25.23 12.11 -13.80
N ASP A 302 24.63 12.08 -12.61
CA ASP A 302 24.79 13.18 -11.66
C ASP A 302 26.12 12.97 -10.90
N ASP A 303 26.99 14.00 -10.85
CA ASP A 303 28.38 13.92 -10.35
C ASP A 303 28.52 13.50 -8.87
N CYS A 304 27.41 13.16 -8.19
CA CYS A 304 27.31 12.93 -6.76
C CYS A 304 26.59 11.63 -6.35
N HIS A 305 25.99 10.90 -7.31
CA HIS A 305 25.22 9.68 -7.04
C HIS A 305 25.54 8.58 -8.07
N TYR A 306 25.88 7.38 -7.60
CA TYR A 306 26.13 6.22 -8.46
C TYR A 306 25.03 5.16 -8.28
N CYS A 307 24.45 4.69 -9.38
CA CYS A 307 23.41 3.66 -9.33
C CYS A 307 24.11 2.30 -9.28
N GLY A 308 24.37 1.82 -8.07
CA GLY A 308 25.13 0.58 -7.89
C GLY A 308 25.31 0.12 -6.45
N GLN A 309 24.41 -0.78 -6.05
CA GLN A 309 24.75 -2.05 -5.41
C GLN A 309 25.22 -2.03 -3.94
N PHE A 310 24.31 -1.71 -3.00
CA PHE A 310 24.18 -2.50 -1.78
C PHE A 310 22.70 -2.67 -1.43
N GLU A 311 22.27 -3.93 -1.34
CA GLU A 311 20.95 -4.29 -0.85
C GLU A 311 20.83 -3.96 0.64
N GLY A 312 19.73 -3.29 1.02
CA GLY A 312 19.30 -3.18 2.41
C GLY A 312 19.88 -2.02 3.24
N ASP A 313 20.54 -1.03 2.64
CA ASP A 313 20.98 0.16 3.37
C ASP A 313 20.32 1.45 2.84
N PRO A 314 19.34 2.04 3.55
CA PRO A 314 18.75 3.32 3.17
C PRO A 314 19.74 4.49 3.21
N ASP A 315 20.94 4.31 3.79
CA ASP A 315 22.03 5.29 3.78
C ASP A 315 22.99 5.12 2.56
N SER A 316 22.75 4.15 1.67
CA SER A 316 23.58 3.89 0.47
C SER A 316 23.28 4.81 -0.72
N LEU A 317 22.98 6.08 -0.45
CA LEU A 317 22.72 7.10 -1.48
C LEU A 317 23.91 8.05 -1.70
N CYS A 318 25.06 7.78 -1.10
CA CYS A 318 26.22 8.64 -1.23
C CYS A 318 27.54 7.87 -1.40
N GLU A 319 28.32 8.17 -2.45
CA GLU A 319 29.63 7.51 -2.64
C GLU A 319 30.64 7.94 -1.54
N PHE A 320 30.48 9.15 -0.99
CA PHE A 320 31.24 9.67 0.15
C PHE A 320 30.39 10.63 0.99
N ASP A 321 29.85 10.15 2.12
CA ASP A 321 29.46 10.98 3.26
C ASP A 321 30.46 10.67 4.38
N LEU A 322 31.60 11.39 4.37
CA LEU A 322 32.72 11.09 5.27
C LEU A 322 32.38 11.36 6.74
N ASN A 323 31.36 12.19 7.01
CA ASN A 323 31.02 12.63 8.35
C ASN A 323 29.67 12.10 8.86
N LEU A 324 28.95 11.34 8.03
CA LEU A 324 27.68 10.66 8.31
C LEU A 324 26.56 11.62 8.73
N ASN A 325 26.46 12.76 8.06
CA ASN A 325 25.43 13.77 8.35
C ASN A 325 24.20 13.71 7.41
N GLY A 326 24.21 12.82 6.42
CA GLY A 326 23.11 12.65 5.46
C GLY A 326 23.18 13.59 4.25
N ILE A 327 24.26 14.35 4.08
CA ILE A 327 24.56 15.17 2.90
C ILE A 327 25.82 14.62 2.27
N CYS A 328 25.79 14.39 0.95
CA CYS A 328 27.00 13.96 0.24
C CYS A 328 28.12 14.98 0.25
N ASP A 329 29.37 14.54 0.39
CA ASP A 329 30.58 15.38 0.37
C ASP A 329 30.65 16.33 -0.85
N CYS A 330 30.10 15.92 -2.00
CA CYS A 330 30.01 16.75 -3.22
C CYS A 330 28.90 17.82 -3.17
N ASN A 331 27.87 17.59 -2.35
CA ASN A 331 26.80 18.52 -2.05
C ASN A 331 27.11 19.36 -0.79
N GLU A 332 28.23 19.11 -0.11
CA GLU A 332 28.71 19.93 0.99
C GLU A 332 29.26 21.26 0.48
N VAL A 333 28.51 22.32 0.72
CA VAL A 333 28.97 23.69 0.59
C VAL A 333 29.54 24.10 1.94
N LEU A 334 30.87 24.07 2.01
CA LEU A 334 31.64 24.53 3.16
C LEU A 334 31.57 26.05 3.29
N GLY A 335 31.24 26.51 4.49
CA GLY A 335 31.26 27.93 4.84
C GLY A 335 30.60 28.17 6.18
N CYS A 336 30.51 29.43 6.60
CA CYS A 336 29.88 29.71 7.88
C CYS A 336 28.35 29.55 7.81
N THR A 337 27.80 28.60 8.55
CA THR A 337 26.34 28.34 8.61
C THR A 337 25.62 29.18 9.68
N TYR A 338 26.37 29.90 10.52
CA TYR A 338 25.79 30.70 11.60
C TYR A 338 25.29 32.04 11.08
N VAL A 339 23.97 32.23 11.01
CA VAL A 339 23.31 33.42 10.43
C VAL A 339 23.75 34.76 11.02
N PHE A 340 24.28 34.75 12.24
CA PHE A 340 24.76 35.96 12.92
C PHE A 340 26.27 36.21 12.77
N SER A 341 26.98 35.34 12.05
CA SER A 341 28.40 35.53 11.73
C SER A 341 28.59 36.45 10.53
N CYS A 342 29.73 37.12 10.51
CA CYS A 342 30.08 38.16 9.55
C CYS A 342 30.21 37.65 8.13
N ASN A 343 30.66 36.41 8.02
CA ASN A 343 30.87 35.68 6.79
C ASN A 343 29.85 34.54 6.64
N TYR A 344 28.66 34.69 7.24
CA TYR A 344 27.54 33.78 6.99
C TYR A 344 27.35 33.59 5.49
N ASP A 345 27.40 32.34 5.06
CA ASP A 345 27.16 31.95 3.69
C ASP A 345 25.80 31.24 3.62
N PRO A 346 24.76 31.86 3.03
CA PRO A 346 23.45 31.25 2.91
C PRO A 346 23.41 30.03 1.98
N SER A 347 24.49 29.79 1.22
CA SER A 347 24.65 28.58 0.43
C SER A 347 25.39 27.48 1.20
N ALA A 348 26.07 27.79 2.31
CA ALA A 348 26.76 26.80 3.12
C ALA A 348 25.77 25.93 3.89
N ASN A 349 25.94 24.62 3.77
CA ASN A 349 25.20 23.62 4.54
C ASN A 349 26.09 22.90 5.57
N ILE A 350 27.41 23.10 5.51
CA ILE A 350 28.39 22.55 6.46
C ILE A 350 29.28 23.65 7.00
N ASP A 351 29.35 23.75 8.33
CA ASP A 351 30.26 24.68 8.99
C ASP A 351 31.71 24.20 8.85
N ASP A 352 32.53 24.97 8.14
CA ASP A 352 33.96 24.69 7.96
C ASP A 352 34.83 25.31 9.07
N GLY A 353 34.19 25.89 10.09
CA GLY A 353 34.85 26.59 11.18
C GLY A 353 35.42 27.95 10.75
N SER A 354 35.06 28.45 9.56
CA SER A 354 35.44 29.79 9.12
C SER A 354 34.59 30.89 9.76
N CYS A 355 33.53 30.56 10.51
CA CYS A 355 32.65 31.54 11.13
C CYS A 355 33.40 32.63 11.92
N GLU A 356 33.35 33.84 11.39
CA GLU A 356 33.84 35.02 12.06
C GLU A 356 32.71 35.55 12.94
N ILE A 357 32.89 35.41 14.26
CA ILE A 357 31.90 35.88 15.26
C ILE A 357 32.35 37.24 15.84
N ASP A 358 33.67 37.49 15.87
CA ASP A 358 34.26 38.68 16.52
C ASP A 358 34.65 39.81 15.54
N SER A 359 34.57 39.58 14.22
CA SER A 359 35.15 40.50 13.22
C SER A 359 34.16 41.51 12.61
N CYS A 360 32.86 41.33 12.84
CA CYS A 360 31.79 42.23 12.48
C CYS A 360 31.12 42.69 13.76
N ALA A 361 30.81 43.98 13.81
CA ALA A 361 30.06 44.58 14.90
C ALA A 361 28.86 43.70 15.25
N CYS A 362 28.75 43.29 16.52
CA CYS A 362 27.60 42.56 17.04
C CYS A 362 26.33 43.33 16.64
N PRO A 363 25.45 42.81 15.76
CA PRO A 363 24.34 43.60 15.25
C PRO A 363 23.34 44.05 16.33
N GLY A 364 23.39 43.38 17.50
CA GLY A 364 22.62 43.73 18.69
C GLY A 364 23.33 44.69 19.65
N ASP A 365 24.62 44.98 19.44
CA ASP A 365 25.38 46.00 20.17
C ASP A 365 25.14 47.33 19.44
N LEU A 366 24.06 48.00 19.81
CA LEU A 366 23.62 49.23 19.15
C LEU A 366 24.43 50.44 19.59
N ASN A 367 25.22 50.30 20.67
CA ASN A 367 26.02 51.38 21.23
C ASN A 367 27.55 51.18 21.07
N ASP A 368 27.97 50.12 20.37
CA ASP A 368 29.36 49.73 20.08
C ASP A 368 30.21 49.53 21.36
N ASP A 369 29.64 49.05 22.47
CA ASP A 369 30.36 48.81 23.73
C ASP A 369 30.98 47.40 23.87
N GLY A 370 30.69 46.52 22.91
CA GLY A 370 31.22 45.16 22.80
C GLY A 370 30.38 44.10 23.51
N GLU A 371 29.24 44.45 24.11
CA GLU A 371 28.29 43.53 24.73
C GLU A 371 26.88 43.72 24.13
N VAL A 372 26.00 42.73 24.27
CA VAL A 372 24.57 42.87 23.92
C VAL A 372 23.76 42.74 25.21
N ASP A 373 23.36 43.88 25.78
CA ASP A 373 22.66 43.91 27.06
C ASP A 373 21.42 44.83 27.09
N VAL A 374 20.90 45.09 28.29
CA VAL A 374 19.69 45.92 28.46
C VAL A 374 19.89 47.33 27.91
N SER A 375 21.13 47.82 27.87
CA SER A 375 21.50 49.13 27.34
C SER A 375 21.21 49.21 25.84
N ASP A 376 21.55 48.18 25.06
CA ASP A 376 21.24 48.11 23.63
C ASP A 376 19.75 48.03 23.37
N LEU A 377 19.02 47.24 24.16
CA LEU A 377 17.58 47.17 24.06
C LEU A 377 16.89 48.52 24.32
N LEU A 378 17.45 49.31 25.25
CA LEU A 378 16.97 50.67 25.52
C LEU A 378 17.30 51.64 24.38
N ASP A 379 18.44 51.47 23.69
CA ASP A 379 18.80 52.27 22.52
C ASP A 379 17.94 51.92 21.31
N PHE A 380 17.62 50.63 21.11
CA PHE A 380 16.64 50.18 20.14
C PHE A 380 15.28 50.86 20.35
N PHE A 381 14.76 50.87 21.58
CA PHE A 381 13.46 51.49 21.87
C PHE A 381 13.45 53.01 21.71
N GLN A 382 14.59 53.69 21.81
CA GLN A 382 14.69 55.11 21.51
C GLN A 382 14.59 55.39 20.00
N LEU A 383 15.08 54.47 19.18
CA LEU A 383 15.04 54.56 17.72
C LEU A 383 13.71 54.05 17.14
N TRP A 384 13.04 53.12 17.83
CA TRP A 384 11.80 52.49 17.41
C TRP A 384 10.66 53.51 17.21
N GLY A 385 10.15 53.57 15.98
CA GLY A 385 9.04 54.46 15.60
C GLY A 385 9.47 55.83 15.06
N ASN A 386 10.77 56.11 14.93
CA ASN A 386 11.23 57.25 14.14
C ASN A 386 11.03 56.95 12.65
N VAL A 387 10.57 57.96 11.90
CA VAL A 387 10.42 57.87 10.44
C VAL A 387 11.71 58.39 9.82
N CYS A 388 12.43 57.53 9.10
CA CYS A 388 13.60 57.94 8.32
C CYS A 388 13.13 58.60 7.01
N GLU A 389 13.68 59.77 6.66
CA GLU A 389 13.51 60.37 5.32
C GLU A 389 14.52 59.81 4.31
#